data_AF-A0A3C1Z326-F1
#
_entry.id   AF-A0A3C1Z326-F1
#
_cell.length_a   1.000
_cell.length_b   1.000
_cell.length_c   1.000
_cell.angle_alpha   90.00
_cell.angle_beta   90.00
_cell.angle_gamma   90.00
#
_symmetry.space_group_name_H-M   'P 1'
#
loop_
_entity.id
_entity.type
_entity.pdbx_description
1 polymer ?
#
loop_
_entity_poly.entity_id
_entity_poly.type
_entity_poly.pdbx_seq_one_letter_code
_entity_poly.pdbx_strand_id
1 'polypeptide(L)'
;MTEKDEDSVAARVVAALTQKETPKEKEERQRRREVLQRMLLGKRQEIMREIEGNLGQSLTEDQQRRLESARDVGDQALMDLDRELGISLMEMRNRKRQAIDEALTRLSEGTYGICAECGIEVSEKRLEAVPFAKLCVQCQSQQELLEKIEKEEDRD
;
A
#
# COMPACT_ATOMS: atom_id res chain seq x y z
N MET A 1 -24.84 -50.47 0.39
CA MET A 1 -23.73 -49.85 -0.38
C MET A 1 -23.26 -48.69 0.48
N THR A 2 -22.07 -48.83 1.02
CA THR A 2 -21.70 -48.41 2.38
C THR A 2 -21.18 -46.98 2.44
N GLU A 3 -21.72 -46.17 3.37
CA GLU A 3 -21.22 -44.83 3.76
C GLU A 3 -19.71 -44.79 4.05
N LYS A 4 -19.10 -45.95 4.39
CA LYS A 4 -17.66 -46.13 4.60
C LYS A 4 -16.79 -45.89 3.36
N ASP A 5 -17.34 -46.03 2.15
CA ASP A 5 -16.57 -45.87 0.91
C ASP A 5 -16.42 -44.39 0.52
N GLU A 6 -17.37 -43.53 0.88
CA GLU A 6 -17.32 -42.08 0.63
C GLU A 6 -16.33 -41.37 1.57
N ASP A 7 -16.30 -41.73 2.85
CA ASP A 7 -15.34 -41.21 3.84
C ASP A 7 -13.87 -41.50 3.46
N SER A 8 -13.62 -42.63 2.80
CA SER A 8 -12.28 -43.05 2.34
C SER A 8 -11.79 -42.24 1.13
N VAL A 9 -12.70 -41.87 0.23
CA VAL A 9 -12.40 -41.00 -0.91
C VAL A 9 -12.18 -39.57 -0.43
N ALA A 10 -13.01 -39.08 0.49
CA ALA A 10 -12.84 -37.76 1.10
C ALA A 10 -11.49 -37.64 1.83
N ALA A 11 -11.10 -38.65 2.62
CA ALA A 11 -9.81 -38.66 3.32
C ALA A 11 -8.60 -38.66 2.36
N ARG A 12 -8.69 -39.35 1.21
CA ARG A 12 -7.63 -39.39 0.19
C ARG A 12 -7.54 -38.07 -0.59
N VAL A 13 -8.67 -37.43 -0.87
CA VAL A 13 -8.72 -36.10 -1.50
C VAL A 13 -8.18 -35.02 -0.55
N VAL A 14 -8.57 -35.05 0.73
CA VAL A 14 -8.04 -34.15 1.76
C VAL A 14 -6.53 -34.35 1.94
N ALA A 15 -6.04 -35.60 1.96
CA ALA A 15 -4.62 -35.89 2.04
C ALA A 15 -3.83 -35.41 0.81
N ALA A 16 -4.41 -35.48 -0.39
CA ALA A 16 -3.80 -35.01 -1.64
C ALA A 16 -3.74 -33.47 -1.74
N LEU A 17 -4.67 -32.76 -1.08
CA LEU A 17 -4.67 -31.30 -0.96
C LEU A 17 -3.70 -30.79 0.11
N THR A 18 -3.24 -31.65 1.02
CA THR A 18 -2.25 -31.32 2.07
C THR A 18 -0.81 -31.65 1.67
N GLN A 19 -0.38 -31.25 0.46
CA GLN A 19 1.03 -31.33 0.10
C GLN A 19 1.83 -30.40 1.03
N LYS A 20 2.52 -30.98 2.01
CA LYS A 20 3.36 -30.25 2.96
C LYS A 20 4.53 -29.62 2.21
N GLU A 21 4.60 -28.30 2.23
CA GLU A 21 5.70 -27.51 1.64
C GLU A 21 7.06 -28.04 2.07
N THR A 22 7.97 -28.14 1.11
CA THR A 22 9.34 -28.63 1.33
C THR A 22 10.14 -27.63 2.19
N PRO A 23 11.17 -28.10 2.91
CA PRO A 23 12.05 -27.20 3.70
C PRO A 23 12.67 -26.08 2.85
N LYS A 24 13.00 -26.38 1.59
CA LYS A 24 13.60 -25.43 0.65
C LYS A 24 12.63 -24.31 0.24
N GLU A 25 11.36 -24.64 -0.05
CA GLU A 25 10.32 -23.65 -0.38
C GLU A 25 10.01 -22.72 0.80
N LYS A 26 10.03 -23.25 2.02
CA LYS A 26 9.85 -22.44 3.23
C LYS A 26 10.99 -21.43 3.43
N GLU A 27 12.23 -21.87 3.19
CA GLU A 27 13.40 -21.00 3.28
C GLU A 27 13.36 -19.87 2.24
N GLU A 28 12.98 -20.18 1.01
CA GLU A 28 12.84 -19.19 -0.08
C GLU A 28 11.75 -18.14 0.23
N ARG A 29 10.57 -18.57 0.69
CA ARG A 29 9.51 -17.67 1.15
C ARG A 29 9.96 -16.78 2.31
N GLN A 30 10.70 -17.34 3.26
CA GLN A 30 11.22 -16.58 4.40
C GLN A 30 12.21 -15.50 3.93
N ARG A 31 13.13 -15.85 3.00
CA ARG A 31 14.05 -14.87 2.39
C ARG A 31 13.30 -13.76 1.65
N ARG A 32 12.30 -14.11 0.85
CA ARG A 32 11.45 -13.14 0.15
C ARG A 32 10.75 -12.22 1.13
N ARG A 33 10.15 -12.76 2.20
CA ARG A 33 9.52 -11.99 3.28
C ARG A 33 10.49 -10.99 3.91
N GLU A 34 11.73 -11.39 4.20
CA GLU A 34 12.74 -10.51 4.79
C GLU A 34 13.19 -9.37 3.87
N VAL A 35 13.28 -9.64 2.55
CA VAL A 35 13.55 -8.61 1.54
C VAL A 35 12.41 -7.59 1.50
N LEU A 36 11.16 -8.06 1.41
CA LEU A 36 9.98 -7.22 1.38
C LEU A 36 9.81 -6.40 2.67
N GLN A 37 10.10 -7.00 3.83
CA GLN A 37 10.07 -6.31 5.12
C GLN A 37 11.06 -5.14 5.17
N ARG A 38 12.31 -5.37 4.76
CA ARG A 38 13.34 -4.32 4.72
C ARG A 38 12.94 -3.20 3.79
N MET A 39 12.40 -3.52 2.63
CA MET A 39 11.93 -2.54 1.65
C MET A 39 10.79 -1.67 2.23
N LEU A 40 9.76 -2.28 2.83
CA LEU A 40 8.65 -1.54 3.44
C LEU A 40 9.11 -0.64 4.60
N LEU A 41 9.97 -1.14 5.49
CA LEU A 41 10.51 -0.34 6.59
C LEU A 41 11.37 0.83 6.09
N GLY A 42 12.17 0.61 5.05
CA GLY A 42 12.93 1.67 4.40
C GLY A 42 12.03 2.76 3.81
N LYS A 43 10.96 2.37 3.11
CA LYS A 43 9.96 3.30 2.57
C LYS A 43 9.18 4.04 3.64
N ARG A 44 8.83 3.36 4.74
CA ARG A 44 8.19 4.01 5.90
C ARG A 44 9.08 5.12 6.47
N GLN A 45 10.37 4.84 6.67
CA GLN A 45 11.32 5.83 7.17
C GLN A 45 11.52 7.01 6.21
N GLU A 46 11.56 6.75 4.90
CA GLU A 46 11.64 7.81 3.88
C GLU A 46 10.45 8.77 3.98
N ILE A 47 9.22 8.23 4.02
CA ILE A 47 7.99 9.04 4.14
C ILE A 47 7.97 9.80 5.47
N MET A 48 8.38 9.17 6.57
CA MET A 48 8.43 9.86 7.87
C MET A 48 9.42 11.04 7.85
N ARG A 49 10.58 10.90 7.21
CA ARG A 49 11.52 12.02 7.02
C ARG A 49 10.93 13.14 6.17
N GLU A 50 10.16 12.82 5.13
CA GLU A 50 9.47 13.84 4.33
C GLU A 50 8.43 14.60 5.18
N ILE A 51 7.67 13.89 6.00
CA ILE A 51 6.67 14.46 6.91
C ILE A 51 7.35 15.38 7.94
N GLU A 52 8.39 14.90 8.62
CA GLU A 52 9.14 15.66 9.63
C GLU A 52 9.87 16.87 9.04
N GLY A 53 10.46 16.73 7.85
CA GLY A 53 11.19 17.80 7.16
C GLY A 53 10.32 18.99 6.78
N ASN A 54 9.02 18.79 6.53
CA ASN A 54 8.08 19.89 6.27
C ASN A 54 7.68 20.61 7.56
N LEU A 55 7.58 19.90 8.67
CA LEU A 55 7.26 20.49 9.97
C LEU A 55 8.38 21.42 10.48
N GLY A 56 9.63 21.10 10.15
CA GLY A 56 10.80 21.93 10.46
C GLY A 56 10.96 23.21 9.63
N GLN A 57 10.15 23.40 8.57
CA GLN A 57 10.13 24.61 7.75
C GLN A 57 8.98 25.57 8.10
N SER A 58 8.07 25.19 9.00
CA SER A 58 7.14 26.15 9.59
C SER A 58 7.92 27.12 10.46
N LEU A 59 8.01 28.38 10.01
CA LEU A 59 8.36 29.51 10.88
C LEU A 59 7.53 29.38 12.16
N THR A 60 8.14 29.71 13.30
CA THR A 60 7.38 29.80 14.55
C THR A 60 6.16 30.70 14.33
N GLU A 61 5.00 30.37 14.90
CA GLU A 61 3.78 31.16 14.72
C GLU A 61 4.00 32.66 15.00
N ASP A 62 4.96 32.98 15.87
CA ASP A 62 5.35 34.33 16.24
C ASP A 62 6.10 35.08 15.11
N GLN A 63 6.91 34.36 14.32
CA GLN A 63 7.53 34.90 13.10
C GLN A 63 6.52 35.08 11.97
N GLN A 64 5.54 34.18 11.87
CA GLN A 64 4.45 34.25 10.89
C GLN A 64 3.58 35.50 11.13
N ARG A 65 3.16 35.73 12.39
CA ARG A 65 2.34 36.89 12.79
C ARG A 65 3.05 38.23 12.55
N ARG A 66 4.37 38.28 12.79
CA ARG A 66 5.18 39.48 12.53
C ARG A 66 5.27 39.83 11.04
N LEU A 67 5.30 38.83 10.16
CA LEU A 67 5.31 39.04 8.71
C LEU A 67 3.93 39.41 8.17
N GLU A 68 2.85 38.84 8.73
CA GLU A 68 1.45 39.15 8.35
C GLU A 68 1.06 40.61 8.60
N SER A 69 1.62 41.28 9.61
CA SER A 69 1.29 42.68 9.95
C SER A 69 1.76 43.73 8.93
N ALA A 70 2.59 43.36 7.95
CA ALA A 70 3.17 44.27 6.95
C ALA A 70 2.70 44.00 5.51
N ARG A 71 1.69 43.14 5.31
CA ARG A 71 1.31 42.57 4.01
C ARG A 71 -0.01 43.13 3.49
N ASP A 72 -0.12 43.23 2.16
CA ASP A 72 -1.36 43.62 1.50
C ASP A 72 -2.32 42.42 1.33
N VAL A 73 -3.52 42.68 0.81
CA VAL A 73 -4.55 41.64 0.62
C VAL A 73 -4.12 40.59 -0.39
N GLY A 74 -3.30 40.96 -1.39
CA GLY A 74 -2.78 40.02 -2.39
C GLY A 74 -1.76 39.06 -1.79
N ASP A 75 -0.85 39.59 -0.98
CA ASP A 75 0.14 38.82 -0.22
C ASP A 75 -0.54 37.83 0.73
N GLN A 76 -1.61 38.26 1.42
CA GLN A 76 -2.39 37.39 2.31
C GLN A 76 -3.05 36.24 1.53
N ALA A 77 -3.68 36.54 0.39
CA ALA A 77 -4.31 35.52 -0.44
C ALA A 77 -3.31 34.47 -0.96
N LEU A 78 -2.09 34.88 -1.33
CA LEU A 78 -1.03 33.96 -1.75
C LEU A 78 -0.58 33.03 -0.61
N MET A 79 -0.49 33.54 0.62
CA MET A 79 -0.11 32.73 1.79
C MET A 79 -1.16 31.72 2.20
N ASP A 80 -2.43 32.09 2.10
CA ASP A 80 -3.52 31.15 2.37
C ASP A 80 -3.50 30.00 1.36
N LEU A 81 -3.25 30.29 0.08
CA LEU A 81 -3.06 29.26 -0.95
C LEU A 81 -1.84 28.36 -0.64
N ASP A 82 -0.70 28.93 -0.31
CA ASP A 82 0.50 28.16 0.06
C ASP A 82 0.26 27.27 1.28
N ARG A 83 -0.47 27.78 2.27
CA ARG A 83 -0.87 27.03 3.47
C ARG A 83 -1.78 25.86 3.11
N GLU A 84 -2.81 26.09 2.29
CA GLU A 84 -3.74 25.05 1.85
C GLU A 84 -3.05 23.95 1.03
N LEU A 85 -2.13 24.34 0.15
CA LEU A 85 -1.28 23.40 -0.59
C LEU A 85 -0.40 22.58 0.37
N GLY A 86 0.21 23.22 1.36
CA GLY A 86 1.02 22.55 2.38
C GLY A 86 0.22 21.50 3.16
N ILE A 87 -1.01 21.83 3.57
CA ILE A 87 -1.92 20.89 4.24
C ILE A 87 -2.24 19.70 3.32
N SER A 88 -2.63 19.96 2.07
CA SER A 88 -2.97 18.91 1.10
C SER A 88 -1.81 17.94 0.84
N LEU A 89 -0.58 18.47 0.70
CA LEU A 89 0.62 17.65 0.53
C LEU A 89 0.91 16.80 1.78
N MET A 90 0.72 17.36 2.97
CA MET A 90 0.88 16.64 4.24
C MET A 90 -0.13 15.49 4.37
N GLU A 91 -1.40 15.72 4.01
CA GLU A 91 -2.42 14.67 3.99
C GLU A 91 -2.10 13.55 3.01
N MET A 92 -1.61 13.89 1.80
CA MET A 92 -1.17 12.89 0.82
C MET A 92 -0.02 12.04 1.35
N ARG A 93 0.98 12.65 2.00
CA ARG A 93 2.10 11.91 2.62
C ARG A 93 1.63 11.01 3.75
N ASN A 94 0.72 11.49 4.60
CA ASN A 94 0.13 10.69 5.67
C ASN A 94 -0.66 9.49 5.15
N ARG A 95 -1.46 9.67 4.09
CA ARG A 95 -2.16 8.56 3.40
C ARG A 95 -1.18 7.53 2.87
N LYS A 96 -0.07 7.98 2.26
CA LYS A 96 0.99 7.09 1.78
C LYS A 96 1.65 6.31 2.93
N ARG A 97 1.93 6.96 4.06
CA ARG A 97 2.45 6.29 5.27
C ARG A 97 1.49 5.21 5.77
N GLN A 98 0.20 5.53 5.89
CA GLN A 98 -0.84 4.58 6.31
C GLN A 98 -0.89 3.36 5.40
N ALA A 99 -0.81 3.56 4.07
CA ALA A 99 -0.79 2.46 3.11
C ALA A 99 0.45 1.54 3.27
N ILE A 100 1.60 2.08 3.69
CA ILE A 100 2.78 1.29 4.03
C ILE A 100 2.58 0.52 5.35
N ASP A 101 1.96 1.13 6.35
CA ASP A 101 1.65 0.46 7.61
C ASP A 101 0.65 -0.71 7.40
N GLU A 102 -0.35 -0.53 6.52
CA GLU A 102 -1.23 -1.62 6.07
C GLU A 102 -0.46 -2.72 5.36
N ALA A 103 0.49 -2.39 4.49
CA ALA A 103 1.34 -3.37 3.81
C ALA A 103 2.20 -4.18 4.80
N LEU A 104 2.75 -3.52 5.83
CA LEU A 104 3.47 -4.20 6.92
C LEU A 104 2.57 -5.13 7.72
N THR A 105 1.32 -4.72 7.96
CA THR A 105 0.31 -5.56 8.61
C THR A 105 0.03 -6.82 7.78
N ARG A 106 -0.25 -6.67 6.48
CA ARG A 106 -0.41 -7.80 5.55
C ARG A 106 0.81 -8.71 5.49
N LEU A 107 2.02 -8.15 5.63
CA LEU A 107 3.25 -8.94 5.67
C LEU A 107 3.32 -9.80 6.94
N SER A 108 2.89 -9.26 8.08
CA SER A 108 2.80 -10.02 9.32
C SER A 108 1.79 -11.16 9.24
N GLU A 109 0.68 -10.94 8.55
CA GLU A 109 -0.40 -11.91 8.28
C GLU A 109 -0.04 -12.93 7.19
N GLY A 110 1.04 -12.69 6.42
CA GLY A 110 1.48 -13.56 5.33
C GLY A 110 0.74 -13.37 4.01
N THR A 111 -0.02 -12.28 3.85
CA THR A 111 -0.81 -11.97 2.65
C THR A 111 -0.15 -10.92 1.74
N TYR A 112 0.88 -10.22 2.21
CA TYR A 112 1.61 -9.24 1.40
C TYR A 112 2.47 -9.89 0.30
N GLY A 113 2.51 -9.25 -0.86
CA GLY A 113 3.23 -9.76 -2.03
C GLY A 113 2.49 -10.86 -2.80
N ILE A 114 1.22 -11.10 -2.45
CA ILE A 114 0.27 -11.96 -3.16
C ILE A 114 -0.88 -11.09 -3.67
N CYS A 115 -1.32 -11.34 -4.91
CA CYS A 115 -2.45 -10.64 -5.51
C CYS A 115 -3.74 -11.00 -4.77
N ALA A 116 -4.48 -10.00 -4.30
CA ALA A 116 -5.75 -10.21 -3.60
C ALA A 116 -6.86 -10.82 -4.49
N GLU A 117 -6.73 -10.70 -5.81
CA GLU A 117 -7.72 -11.20 -6.77
C GLU A 117 -7.39 -12.63 -7.23
N CYS A 118 -6.23 -12.82 -7.85
CA CYS A 118 -5.87 -14.10 -8.46
C CYS A 118 -5.00 -15.01 -7.58
N GLY A 119 -4.56 -14.55 -6.41
CA GLY A 119 -3.71 -15.32 -5.49
C GLY A 119 -2.27 -15.56 -5.98
N ILE A 120 -1.87 -14.99 -7.12
CA ILE A 120 -0.52 -15.13 -7.68
C ILE A 120 0.44 -14.14 -7.03
N GLU A 121 1.71 -14.51 -6.90
CA GLU A 121 2.74 -13.61 -6.41
C GLU A 121 2.84 -12.32 -7.23
N VAL A 122 2.88 -11.19 -6.54
CA VAL A 122 3.17 -9.88 -7.12
C VAL A 122 4.69 -9.76 -7.28
N SER A 123 5.14 -9.34 -8.47
CA SER A 123 6.56 -9.19 -8.75
C SER A 123 7.23 -8.18 -7.83
N GLU A 124 8.46 -8.47 -7.41
CA GLU A 124 9.23 -7.58 -6.53
C GLU A 124 9.42 -6.19 -7.15
N LYS A 125 9.72 -6.11 -8.45
CA LYS A 125 9.83 -4.83 -9.18
C LYS A 125 8.57 -3.96 -9.07
N ARG A 126 7.38 -4.58 -9.08
CA ARG A 126 6.12 -3.84 -8.89
C ARG A 126 5.99 -3.37 -7.45
N LEU A 127 6.34 -4.19 -6.46
CA LEU A 127 6.30 -3.80 -5.06
C LEU A 127 7.37 -2.75 -4.70
N GLU A 128 8.50 -2.73 -5.41
CA GLU A 128 9.49 -1.66 -5.29
C GLU A 128 8.95 -0.32 -5.81
N ALA A 129 8.25 -0.35 -6.96
CA ALA A 129 7.64 0.83 -7.56
C ALA A 129 6.39 1.30 -6.79
N VAL A 130 5.55 0.35 -6.37
CA VAL A 130 4.26 0.58 -5.68
C VAL A 130 4.17 -0.35 -4.46
N PRO A 131 4.77 0.03 -3.31
CA PRO A 131 4.88 -0.85 -2.13
C PRO A 131 3.57 -1.13 -1.41
N PHE A 132 2.50 -0.40 -1.72
CA PHE A 132 1.17 -0.64 -1.15
C PHE A 132 0.25 -1.41 -2.11
N ALA A 133 0.79 -1.93 -3.24
CA ALA A 133 -0.01 -2.67 -4.20
C ALA A 133 -0.73 -3.87 -3.55
N LYS A 134 -2.02 -4.03 -3.90
CA LYS A 134 -2.85 -5.17 -3.51
C LYS A 134 -3.03 -6.18 -4.66
N LEU A 135 -2.88 -5.72 -5.90
CA LEU A 135 -3.10 -6.49 -7.12
C LEU A 135 -1.83 -6.62 -7.96
N CYS A 136 -1.74 -7.70 -8.72
CA CYS A 136 -0.75 -7.85 -9.79
C CYS A 136 -1.09 -6.90 -10.97
N VAL A 137 -0.16 -6.75 -11.91
CA VAL A 137 -0.36 -5.84 -13.07
C VAL A 137 -1.61 -6.23 -13.87
N GLN A 138 -1.83 -7.52 -14.11
CA GLN A 138 -2.93 -7.99 -14.95
C GLN A 138 -4.30 -7.69 -14.32
N CYS A 139 -4.50 -8.06 -13.05
CA CYS A 139 -5.75 -7.78 -12.33
C CYS A 139 -5.97 -6.27 -12.17
N GLN A 140 -4.92 -5.49 -11.92
CA GLN A 140 -5.02 -4.03 -11.86
C GLN A 140 -5.49 -3.44 -13.19
N SER A 141 -4.89 -3.86 -14.31
CA SER A 141 -5.26 -3.37 -15.64
C SER A 141 -6.68 -3.77 -16.03
N GLN A 142 -7.13 -4.97 -15.64
CA GLN A 142 -8.51 -5.39 -15.84
C GLN A 142 -9.49 -4.52 -15.04
N GLN A 143 -9.20 -4.26 -13.77
CA GLN A 143 -10.04 -3.39 -12.93
C GLN A 143 -10.13 -1.97 -13.51
N GLU A 144 -9.01 -1.39 -13.92
CA GLU A 144 -8.98 -0.05 -14.54
C GLU A 144 -9.75 0.02 -15.86
N LEU A 145 -9.80 -1.08 -16.62
CA LEU A 145 -10.59 -1.16 -17.85
C LEU A 145 -12.09 -1.20 -17.53
N LEU A 146 -12.50 -2.01 -16.55
CA LEU A 146 -13.90 -2.09 -16.10
C LEU A 146 -14.38 -0.73 -15.58
N GLU A 147 -13.59 -0.08 -14.73
CA GLU A 147 -13.91 1.26 -14.21
C GLU A 147 -14.03 2.32 -15.33
N LYS A 148 -13.33 2.15 -16.46
CA LYS A 148 -13.47 3.05 -17.61
C LYS A 148 -14.78 2.81 -18.36
N ILE A 149 -15.13 1.56 -18.59
CA ILE A 149 -16.38 1.18 -19.26
C ILE A 149 -17.57 1.69 -18.44
N GLU A 150 -17.59 1.44 -17.12
CA GLU A 150 -18.66 1.92 -16.23
C GLU A 150 -18.82 3.44 -16.29
N LYS A 151 -17.71 4.19 -16.28
CA LYS A 151 -17.73 5.66 -16.40
C LYS A 151 -18.18 6.17 -17.76
N GLU A 152 -18.04 5.38 -18.81
CA GLU A 152 -18.54 5.71 -20.15
C GLU A 152 -20.05 5.44 -20.23
N GLU A 153 -20.52 4.31 -19.71
CA GLU A 153 -21.94 3.97 -19.62
C GLU A 153 -22.73 4.98 -18.76
N ASP A 154 -22.16 5.48 -17.65
CA ASP A 154 -22.80 6.49 -16.79
C ASP A 154 -22.92 7.89 -17.44
N ARG A 155 -22.23 8.12 -18.56
CA ARG A 155 -22.24 9.42 -19.27
C ARG A 155 -23.24 9.50 -20.42
N ASP A 156 -23.73 8.36 -20.88
CA ASP A 156 -24.69 8.21 -21.97
C ASP A 156 -26.15 8.17 -21.46
#